data_AF-A0A9C9Q382-F1
#
_entry.id   AF-A0A9C9Q382-F1
#
_cell.length_a   1.000
_cell.length_b   1.000
_cell.length_c   1.000
_cell.angle_alpha   90.00
_cell.angle_beta   90.00
_cell.angle_gamma   90.00
#
_symmetry.space_group_name_H-M   'P 1'
#
loop_
_entity.id
_entity.type
_entity.pdbx_description
1 polymer ?
#
loop_
_entity_poly.entity_id
_entity_poly.type
_entity_poly.pdbx_seq_one_letter_code
_entity_poly.pdbx_strand_id
1 'polypeptide(L)'
;MKVAAGKNRLGNWLLLGLIILAAAMLFSLIPLLYFYPPDVVLSFITLRPDERLASSLHYIYTIFVIIFFVDIAFIRHFWCRFMCVYKVWQHGFKTRQSLHVAYDEARSESCEKCNYCVTSCFLGIDPRDTNMYDSCINCGECIDACNELQEKKGEVGLLHFSLGAREQSRSGWLLGRLGSLSARMKWTLPFSLLGLGMFAWGLVSYEYYRLAVYRADAEFSSSIEDYRIRVSNKLYRDAVLTISIEGLPKGSYVLSAGEVRFDTAGKVDLELNINNTLPPGLHRFLVQVQSADGWRDSYRVQHFVSKGRG
;
A
#
# COMPACT_ATOMS: atom_id res chain seq x y z
N MET A 1 -29.34 -2.31 -9.51
CA MET A 1 -30.49 -2.25 -8.58
C MET A 1 -31.77 -2.25 -9.42
N LYS A 2 -32.64 -3.24 -9.29
CA LYS A 2 -34.00 -3.15 -9.87
C LYS A 2 -34.84 -2.32 -8.90
N VAL A 3 -34.96 -1.02 -9.15
CA VAL A 3 -35.84 -0.14 -8.36
C VAL A 3 -37.27 -0.50 -8.72
N ALA A 4 -38.14 -0.72 -7.71
CA ALA A 4 -39.55 -0.99 -7.93
C ALA A 4 -40.16 0.07 -8.87
N ALA A 5 -40.97 -0.36 -9.86
CA ALA A 5 -41.44 0.51 -10.94
C ALA A 5 -42.12 1.80 -10.45
N GLY A 6 -42.81 1.76 -9.29
CA GLY A 6 -43.43 2.94 -8.68
C GLY A 6 -42.44 3.95 -8.05
N LYS A 7 -41.22 3.52 -7.72
CA LYS A 7 -40.16 4.37 -7.14
C LYS A 7 -39.19 4.92 -8.19
N ASN A 8 -39.32 4.52 -9.45
CA ASN A 8 -38.42 4.91 -10.54
C ASN A 8 -38.75 6.29 -11.13
N ARG A 9 -38.97 7.29 -10.26
CA ARG A 9 -39.20 8.69 -10.66
C ARG A 9 -37.88 9.46 -10.62
N LEU A 10 -37.67 10.38 -11.57
CA LEU A 10 -36.52 11.28 -11.61
C LEU A 10 -36.28 11.98 -10.26
N GLY A 11 -37.35 12.43 -9.58
CA GLY A 11 -37.26 13.06 -8.26
C GLY A 11 -36.65 12.16 -7.18
N ASN A 12 -36.95 10.85 -7.19
CA ASN A 12 -36.38 9.92 -6.21
C ASN A 12 -34.89 9.67 -6.48
N TRP A 13 -34.49 9.65 -7.75
CA TRP A 13 -33.08 9.54 -8.13
C TRP A 13 -32.29 10.81 -7.75
N LEU A 14 -32.89 12.00 -7.93
CA LEU A 14 -32.29 13.26 -7.47
C LEU A 14 -32.16 13.30 -5.94
N LEU A 15 -33.20 12.90 -5.21
CA LEU A 15 -33.18 12.83 -3.76
C LEU A 15 -32.11 11.84 -3.26
N LEU A 16 -32.04 10.66 -3.87
CA LEU A 16 -31.00 9.67 -3.56
C LEU A 16 -29.60 10.22 -3.84
N GLY A 17 -29.40 10.87 -4.98
CA GLY A 17 -28.14 11.50 -5.34
C GLY A 17 -27.73 12.59 -4.34
N LEU A 18 -28.68 13.42 -3.89
CA LEU A 18 -28.45 14.48 -2.90
C LEU A 18 -28.08 13.89 -1.53
N ILE A 19 -28.76 12.84 -1.09
CA ILE A 19 -28.43 12.13 0.16
C ILE A 19 -27.02 11.54 0.10
N ILE A 20 -26.67 10.86 -1.01
CA ILE A 20 -25.34 10.28 -1.18
C ILE A 20 -24.27 11.38 -1.23
N LEU A 21 -24.53 12.49 -1.91
CA LEU A 21 -23.63 13.64 -1.96
C LEU A 21 -23.43 14.25 -0.57
N ALA A 22 -24.50 14.46 0.20
CA ALA A 22 -24.41 14.99 1.55
C ALA A 22 -23.60 14.05 2.47
N ALA A 23 -23.81 12.74 2.37
CA ALA A 23 -23.01 11.76 3.09
C ALA A 23 -21.53 11.81 2.68
N ALA A 24 -21.23 11.88 1.38
CA ALA A 24 -19.86 11.99 0.88
C ALA A 24 -19.16 13.29 1.36
N MET A 25 -19.88 14.41 1.37
CA MET A 25 -19.39 15.68 1.91
C MET A 25 -19.05 15.58 3.41
N LEU A 26 -19.87 14.87 4.18
CA LEU A 26 -19.64 14.63 5.60
C LEU A 26 -18.42 13.72 5.84
N PHE A 27 -18.33 12.59 5.14
CA PHE A 27 -17.21 11.64 5.29
C PHE A 27 -15.86 12.23 4.84
N SER A 28 -15.88 13.13 3.83
CA SER A 28 -14.71 13.86 3.36
C SER A 28 -14.09 14.80 4.43
N LEU A 29 -14.83 15.13 5.50
CA LEU A 29 -14.28 15.90 6.63
C LEU A 29 -13.34 15.08 7.51
N ILE A 30 -13.45 13.74 7.51
CA ILE A 30 -12.63 12.88 8.39
C ILE A 30 -11.13 12.99 8.04
N PRO A 31 -10.70 12.86 6.77
CA PRO A 31 -9.31 13.13 6.41
C PRO A 31 -8.87 14.56 6.70
N LEU A 32 -9.79 15.53 6.65
CA LEU A 32 -9.47 16.94 6.94
C LEU A 32 -9.13 17.14 8.42
N LEU A 33 -9.89 16.51 9.32
CA LEU A 33 -9.66 16.51 10.77
C LEU A 33 -8.34 15.83 11.16
N TYR A 34 -7.77 14.99 10.29
CA TYR A 34 -6.46 14.40 10.52
C TYR A 34 -5.33 15.43 10.36
N PHE A 35 -5.47 16.38 9.43
CA PHE A 35 -4.44 17.39 9.13
C PHE A 35 -4.65 18.73 9.83
N TYR A 36 -5.90 19.09 10.11
CA TYR A 36 -6.27 20.38 10.68
C TYR A 36 -7.05 20.22 11.98
N PRO A 37 -6.86 21.15 12.93
CA PRO A 37 -7.63 21.14 14.17
C PRO A 37 -9.11 21.48 13.88
N PRO A 38 -10.04 21.05 14.76
CA PRO A 38 -11.48 21.09 14.49
C PRO A 38 -12.04 22.51 14.33
N ASP A 39 -11.42 23.53 14.93
CA ASP A 39 -11.77 24.94 14.79
C ASP A 39 -11.59 25.44 13.34
N VAL A 40 -10.49 25.05 12.68
CA VAL A 40 -10.20 25.40 11.28
C VAL A 40 -11.13 24.65 10.32
N VAL A 41 -11.48 23.40 10.64
CA VAL A 41 -12.47 22.65 9.83
C VAL A 41 -13.86 23.27 9.97
N LEU A 42 -14.20 23.83 11.13
CA LEU A 42 -15.48 24.49 11.35
C LEU A 42 -15.55 25.86 10.64
N SER A 43 -14.44 26.61 10.57
CA SER A 43 -14.36 27.82 9.76
C SER A 43 -14.52 27.50 8.26
N PHE A 44 -13.95 26.40 7.78
CA PHE A 44 -14.17 25.88 6.42
C PHE A 44 -15.64 25.57 6.12
N ILE A 45 -16.34 24.87 7.02
CA ILE A 45 -17.77 24.52 6.84
C ILE A 45 -18.66 25.76 6.89
N THR A 46 -18.34 26.71 7.77
CA THR A 46 -19.10 27.95 7.95
C THR A 46 -18.74 29.06 6.94
N LEU A 47 -17.89 28.75 5.95
CA LEU A 47 -17.40 29.67 4.91
C LEU A 47 -16.78 30.96 5.50
N ARG A 48 -16.14 30.85 6.67
CA ARG A 48 -15.45 31.97 7.31
C ARG A 48 -14.01 32.05 6.78
N PRO A 49 -13.53 33.23 6.36
CA PRO A 49 -12.14 33.39 5.93
C PRO A 49 -11.21 33.25 7.14
N ASP A 50 -10.22 32.37 7.03
CA ASP A 50 -9.17 32.11 8.03
C ASP A 50 -7.82 32.04 7.30
N GLU A 51 -6.82 32.77 7.79
CA GLU A 51 -5.48 32.83 7.18
C GLU A 51 -4.75 31.49 7.23
N ARG A 52 -5.15 30.60 8.15
CA ARG A 52 -4.57 29.25 8.31
C ARG A 52 -5.05 28.27 7.22
N LEU A 53 -6.03 28.68 6.42
CA LEU A 53 -6.66 27.86 5.39
C LEU A 53 -5.89 28.02 4.07
N ALA A 54 -5.05 27.03 3.74
CA ALA A 54 -4.41 27.00 2.43
C ALA A 54 -5.46 26.85 1.31
N SER A 55 -5.35 27.61 0.23
CA SER A 55 -6.29 27.49 -0.92
C SER A 55 -6.32 26.09 -1.54
N SER A 56 -5.26 25.29 -1.35
CA SER A 56 -5.19 23.89 -1.77
C SER A 56 -6.18 22.98 -1.02
N LEU A 57 -6.69 23.40 0.14
CA LEU A 57 -7.61 22.60 0.95
C LEU A 57 -8.95 22.35 0.24
N HIS A 58 -9.48 23.35 -0.48
CA HIS A 58 -10.72 23.18 -1.26
C HIS A 58 -10.56 22.10 -2.32
N TYR A 59 -9.41 22.08 -3.02
CA TYR A 59 -9.10 21.07 -4.03
C TYR A 59 -9.03 19.66 -3.41
N ILE A 60 -8.26 19.53 -2.33
CA ILE A 60 -8.12 18.25 -1.60
C ILE A 60 -9.47 17.75 -1.12
N TYR A 61 -10.29 18.62 -0.51
CA TYR A 61 -11.62 18.27 -0.06
C TYR A 61 -12.52 17.80 -1.22
N THR A 62 -12.55 18.53 -2.35
CA THR A 62 -13.36 18.13 -3.51
C THR A 62 -12.94 16.77 -4.08
N ILE A 63 -11.65 16.46 -4.10
CA ILE A 63 -11.17 15.12 -4.51
C ILE A 63 -11.73 14.05 -3.57
N PHE A 64 -11.62 14.24 -2.26
CA PHE A 64 -12.13 13.27 -1.30
C PHE A 64 -13.65 13.11 -1.38
N VAL A 65 -14.42 14.18 -1.59
CA VAL A 65 -15.86 14.10 -1.84
C VAL A 65 -16.15 13.24 -3.07
N ILE A 66 -15.43 13.44 -4.19
CA ILE A 66 -15.61 12.64 -5.39
C ILE A 66 -15.29 11.16 -5.12
N ILE A 67 -14.20 10.87 -4.43
CA ILE A 67 -13.80 9.50 -4.07
C ILE A 67 -14.89 8.83 -3.23
N PHE A 68 -15.34 9.46 -2.15
CA PHE A 68 -16.39 8.91 -1.28
C PHE A 68 -17.74 8.79 -2.01
N PHE A 69 -18.08 9.75 -2.88
CA PHE A 69 -19.30 9.69 -3.68
C PHE A 69 -19.28 8.47 -4.62
N VAL A 70 -18.19 8.27 -5.35
CA VAL A 70 -18.02 7.11 -6.25
C VAL A 70 -18.04 5.81 -5.45
N ASP A 71 -17.41 5.79 -4.27
CA ASP A 71 -17.42 4.62 -3.40
C ASP A 71 -18.85 4.24 -2.97
N ILE A 72 -19.57 5.18 -2.35
CA ILE A 72 -20.93 4.93 -1.83
C ILE A 72 -21.91 4.60 -2.97
N ALA A 73 -21.80 5.26 -4.12
CA ALA A 73 -22.73 5.07 -5.23
C ALA A 73 -22.48 3.76 -6.00
N PHE A 74 -21.22 3.39 -6.24
CA PHE A 74 -20.88 2.31 -7.19
C PHE A 74 -20.01 1.20 -6.60
N ILE A 75 -19.01 1.55 -5.77
CA ILE A 75 -17.95 0.60 -5.36
C ILE A 75 -18.27 -0.09 -4.02
N ARG A 76 -19.24 0.39 -3.24
CA ARG A 76 -19.50 -0.07 -1.86
C ARG A 76 -19.50 -1.59 -1.69
N HIS A 77 -20.20 -2.33 -2.56
CA HIS A 77 -20.27 -3.79 -2.44
C HIS A 77 -18.96 -4.46 -2.87
N PHE A 78 -18.22 -3.87 -3.80
CA PHE A 78 -16.88 -4.34 -4.18
C PHE A 78 -15.90 -4.16 -3.03
N TRP A 79 -15.88 -2.97 -2.39
CA TRP A 79 -15.04 -2.70 -1.23
C TRP A 79 -15.36 -3.63 -0.07
N CYS A 80 -16.64 -3.73 0.32
CA CYS A 80 -17.10 -4.63 1.38
C CYS A 80 -16.78 -6.10 1.09
N ARG A 81 -16.80 -6.54 -0.17
CA ARG A 81 -16.57 -7.94 -0.54
C ARG A 81 -15.09 -8.32 -0.54
N PHE A 82 -14.20 -7.43 -1.00
CA PHE A 82 -12.80 -7.77 -1.28
C PHE A 82 -11.76 -7.01 -0.46
N MET A 83 -11.97 -5.73 -0.17
CA MET A 83 -10.95 -4.86 0.47
C MET A 83 -11.21 -4.57 1.94
N CYS A 84 -12.46 -4.71 2.40
CA CYS A 84 -12.84 -4.33 3.74
C CYS A 84 -12.16 -5.20 4.81
N VAL A 85 -11.21 -4.61 5.53
CA VAL A 85 -10.49 -5.24 6.65
C VAL A 85 -11.46 -5.72 7.73
N TYR A 86 -12.55 -4.99 7.95
CA TYR A 86 -13.56 -5.36 8.94
C TYR A 86 -14.17 -6.74 8.67
N LYS A 87 -14.45 -7.09 7.41
CA LYS A 87 -14.96 -8.42 7.04
C LYS A 87 -13.97 -9.52 7.42
N VAL A 88 -12.68 -9.31 7.12
CA VAL A 88 -11.62 -10.27 7.46
C VAL A 88 -11.48 -10.40 8.97
N TRP A 89 -11.55 -9.29 9.68
CA TRP A 89 -11.44 -9.24 11.13
C TRP A 89 -12.62 -9.94 11.81
N GLN A 90 -13.85 -9.68 11.37
CA GLN A 90 -15.06 -10.39 11.81
C GLN A 90 -14.98 -11.90 11.54
N HIS A 91 -14.46 -12.30 10.38
CA HIS A 91 -14.25 -13.71 10.05
C HIS A 91 -13.30 -14.39 11.04
N GLY A 92 -12.26 -13.68 11.50
CA GLY A 92 -11.33 -14.17 12.52
C GLY A 92 -11.98 -14.45 13.89
N PHE A 93 -13.08 -13.78 14.22
CA PHE A 93 -13.81 -14.00 15.49
C PHE A 93 -14.88 -15.09 15.43
N LYS A 94 -15.14 -15.70 14.27
CA LYS A 94 -16.11 -16.78 14.16
C LYS A 94 -15.62 -18.05 14.86
N THR A 95 -16.36 -18.48 15.88
CA THR A 95 -16.14 -19.74 16.60
C THR A 95 -17.28 -20.71 16.31
N ARG A 96 -17.12 -22.01 16.60
CA ARG A 96 -18.18 -23.02 16.40
C ARG A 96 -19.50 -22.74 17.11
N GLN A 97 -19.50 -21.82 18.08
CA GLN A 97 -20.70 -21.45 18.84
C GLN A 97 -21.29 -20.11 18.39
N SER A 98 -20.70 -19.44 17.39
CA SER A 98 -21.18 -18.16 16.91
C SER A 98 -22.55 -18.27 16.26
N LEU A 99 -23.30 -17.16 16.31
CA LEU A 99 -24.52 -16.98 15.54
C LEU A 99 -24.25 -17.24 14.05
N HIS A 100 -25.09 -18.03 13.42
CA HIS A 100 -25.04 -18.27 11.98
C HIS A 100 -26.46 -18.41 11.42
N VAL A 101 -26.56 -18.33 10.09
CA VAL A 101 -27.81 -18.62 9.39
C VAL A 101 -27.89 -20.13 9.16
N ALA A 102 -28.98 -20.74 9.61
CA ALA A 102 -29.29 -22.14 9.40
C ALA A 102 -30.50 -22.29 8.48
N TYR A 103 -30.45 -23.36 7.68
CA TYR A 103 -31.53 -23.78 6.81
C TYR A 103 -32.23 -24.98 7.43
N ASP A 104 -33.56 -24.93 7.46
CA ASP A 104 -34.40 -26.02 7.95
C ASP A 104 -34.46 -27.15 6.90
N GLU A 105 -33.56 -28.12 7.04
CA GLU A 105 -33.49 -29.29 6.13
C GLU A 105 -34.75 -30.18 6.23
N ALA A 106 -35.40 -30.22 7.40
CA ALA A 106 -36.60 -31.04 7.60
C ALA A 106 -37.78 -30.54 6.75
N ARG A 107 -37.88 -29.22 6.53
CA ARG A 107 -38.88 -28.60 5.65
C ARG A 107 -38.37 -28.33 4.25
N SER A 108 -37.31 -29.02 3.80
CA SER A 108 -36.70 -28.77 2.49
C SER A 108 -37.65 -28.94 1.30
N GLU A 109 -38.72 -29.73 1.42
CA GLU A 109 -39.77 -29.88 0.41
C GLU A 109 -40.60 -28.62 0.18
N SER A 110 -40.72 -27.75 1.18
CA SER A 110 -41.43 -26.46 1.05
C SER A 110 -40.63 -25.41 0.26
N CYS A 111 -39.34 -25.68 -0.02
CA CYS A 111 -38.47 -24.77 -0.76
C CYS A 111 -38.70 -24.85 -2.27
N GLU A 112 -39.15 -23.74 -2.87
CA GLU A 112 -39.42 -23.64 -4.32
C GLU A 112 -38.16 -23.50 -5.20
N LYS A 113 -36.96 -23.51 -4.61
CA LYS A 113 -35.68 -23.33 -5.32
C LYS A 113 -35.63 -22.05 -6.19
N CYS A 114 -36.33 -21.00 -5.76
CA CYS A 114 -36.43 -19.71 -6.45
C CYS A 114 -35.12 -18.89 -6.50
N ASN A 115 -34.11 -19.26 -5.69
CA ASN A 115 -32.82 -18.56 -5.53
C ASN A 115 -32.91 -17.09 -5.09
N TYR A 116 -34.06 -16.63 -4.60
CA TYR A 116 -34.24 -15.23 -4.19
C TYR A 116 -33.31 -14.85 -3.03
N CYS A 117 -33.17 -15.73 -2.05
CA CYS A 117 -32.23 -15.58 -0.92
C CYS A 117 -30.77 -15.47 -1.39
N VAL A 118 -30.35 -16.22 -2.42
CA VAL A 118 -29.01 -16.14 -3.01
C VAL A 118 -28.80 -14.79 -3.69
N THR A 119 -29.79 -14.32 -4.47
CA THR A 119 -29.70 -13.03 -5.18
C THR A 119 -29.74 -11.82 -4.24
N SER A 120 -30.39 -11.95 -3.08
CA SER A 120 -30.42 -10.89 -2.06
C SER A 120 -29.06 -10.69 -1.39
N CYS A 121 -28.24 -11.74 -1.30
CA CYS A 121 -26.97 -11.66 -0.60
C CYS A 121 -25.90 -10.93 -1.43
N PHE A 122 -25.51 -9.72 -1.02
CA PHE A 122 -24.46 -8.94 -1.68
C PHE A 122 -23.06 -9.60 -1.64
N LEU A 123 -22.85 -10.57 -0.74
CA LEU A 123 -21.62 -11.36 -0.66
C LEU A 123 -21.57 -12.51 -1.67
N GLY A 124 -22.72 -12.87 -2.26
CA GLY A 124 -22.84 -13.97 -3.21
C GLY A 124 -22.64 -15.35 -2.59
N ILE A 125 -23.06 -15.53 -1.34
CA ILE A 125 -23.09 -16.84 -0.66
C ILE A 125 -24.47 -17.47 -0.82
N ASP A 126 -24.54 -18.81 -0.85
CA ASP A 126 -25.80 -19.53 -0.77
C ASP A 126 -26.16 -19.78 0.70
N PRO A 127 -27.23 -19.17 1.24
CA PRO A 127 -27.63 -19.34 2.64
C PRO A 127 -28.13 -20.76 2.97
N ARG A 128 -28.43 -21.59 1.96
CA ARG A 128 -28.84 -22.99 2.14
C ARG A 128 -27.65 -23.89 2.47
N ASP A 129 -26.50 -23.61 1.86
CA ASP A 129 -25.25 -24.36 2.01
C ASP A 129 -24.15 -23.46 2.57
N THR A 130 -24.37 -22.94 3.78
CA THR A 130 -23.38 -22.13 4.50
C THR A 130 -22.39 -23.00 5.26
N ASN A 131 -21.12 -22.75 5.03
CA ASN A 131 -20.04 -23.34 5.82
C ASN A 131 -19.73 -22.52 7.07
N MET A 132 -19.21 -23.17 8.12
CA MET A 132 -18.81 -22.53 9.39
C MET A 132 -17.92 -21.27 9.20
N TYR A 133 -17.03 -21.30 8.22
CA TYR A 133 -16.08 -20.22 7.91
C TYR A 133 -16.44 -19.50 6.60
N ASP A 134 -17.73 -19.31 6.33
CA ASP A 134 -18.17 -18.51 5.21
C ASP A 134 -17.91 -17.00 5.41
N SER A 135 -18.09 -16.24 4.34
CA SER A 135 -17.98 -14.78 4.37
C SER A 135 -19.21 -14.08 4.99
N CYS A 136 -20.20 -14.82 5.50
CA CYS A 136 -21.45 -14.26 6.01
C CYS A 136 -21.20 -13.27 7.15
N ILE A 137 -21.88 -12.13 7.15
CA ILE A 137 -21.81 -11.14 8.24
C ILE A 137 -23.05 -11.15 9.13
N ASN A 138 -23.92 -12.14 8.99
CA ASN A 138 -25.18 -12.28 9.75
C ASN A 138 -26.12 -11.07 9.63
N CYS A 139 -26.24 -10.47 8.44
CA CYS A 139 -27.11 -9.30 8.22
C CYS A 139 -28.62 -9.63 8.19
N GLY A 140 -29.00 -10.87 7.91
CA GLY A 140 -30.41 -11.30 7.91
C GLY A 140 -31.19 -11.05 6.63
N GLU A 141 -30.65 -10.32 5.64
CA GLU A 141 -31.38 -10.02 4.38
C GLU A 141 -31.88 -11.28 3.65
N CYS A 142 -31.14 -12.38 3.71
CA CYS A 142 -31.56 -13.64 3.12
C CYS A 142 -32.74 -14.30 3.86
N ILE A 143 -32.84 -14.11 5.18
CA ILE A 143 -33.95 -14.59 6.00
C ILE A 143 -35.20 -13.81 5.65
N ASP A 144 -35.10 -12.47 5.60
CA ASP A 144 -36.22 -11.60 5.24
C ASP A 144 -36.74 -11.88 3.83
N ALA A 145 -35.83 -12.04 2.87
CA ALA A 145 -36.19 -12.41 1.50
C ALA A 145 -36.89 -13.77 1.42
N CYS A 146 -36.49 -14.74 2.24
CA CYS A 146 -37.15 -16.05 2.30
C CYS A 146 -38.52 -15.97 2.98
N ASN A 147 -38.64 -15.17 4.03
CA ASN A 147 -39.90 -14.94 4.75
C ASN A 147 -40.95 -14.32 3.82
N GLU A 148 -40.58 -13.28 3.06
CA GLU A 148 -41.49 -12.60 2.14
C GLU A 148 -42.08 -13.54 1.07
N LEU A 149 -41.33 -14.56 0.66
CA LEU A 149 -41.83 -15.58 -0.27
C LEU A 149 -42.73 -16.62 0.41
N GLN A 150 -42.34 -17.09 1.59
CA GLN A 150 -43.14 -18.08 2.33
C GLN A 150 -44.44 -17.50 2.89
N GLU A 151 -44.45 -16.21 3.23
CA GLU A 151 -45.64 -15.50 3.69
C GLU A 151 -46.77 -15.52 2.64
N LYS A 152 -46.43 -15.52 1.34
CA LYS A 152 -47.41 -15.65 0.26
C LYS A 152 -48.14 -17.00 0.26
N LYS A 153 -47.58 -18.01 0.92
CA LYS A 153 -48.20 -19.32 1.14
C LYS A 153 -48.81 -19.48 2.52
N GLY A 154 -48.64 -18.49 3.41
CA GLY A 154 -49.00 -18.61 4.82
C GLY A 154 -48.05 -19.52 5.62
N GLU A 155 -46.84 -19.77 5.13
CA GLU A 155 -45.81 -20.55 5.82
C GLU A 155 -44.76 -19.65 6.46
N VAL A 156 -44.06 -20.15 7.49
CA VAL A 156 -42.89 -19.47 8.07
C VAL A 156 -41.64 -19.76 7.25
N GLY A 157 -40.70 -18.80 7.22
CA GLY A 157 -39.45 -18.94 6.49
C GLY A 157 -38.64 -20.19 6.83
N LEU A 158 -37.82 -20.58 5.85
CA LEU A 158 -36.93 -21.74 5.93
C LEU A 158 -35.55 -21.41 6.52
N LEU A 159 -35.19 -20.13 6.51
CA LEU A 159 -33.92 -19.64 7.04
C LEU A 159 -34.17 -18.98 8.39
N HIS A 160 -33.31 -19.26 9.36
CA HIS A 160 -33.37 -18.66 10.68
C HIS A 160 -31.96 -18.49 11.25
N PHE A 161 -31.83 -17.64 12.27
CA PHE A 161 -30.60 -17.56 13.03
C PHE A 161 -30.53 -18.67 14.07
N SER A 162 -29.39 -19.36 14.15
CA SER A 162 -29.12 -20.37 15.15
C SER A 162 -27.78 -20.11 15.85
N LEU A 163 -27.70 -20.55 17.10
CA LEU A 163 -26.49 -20.52 17.93
C LEU A 163 -26.01 -21.95 18.14
N GLY A 164 -24.68 -22.12 18.19
CA GLY A 164 -24.08 -23.43 18.44
C GLY A 164 -23.47 -24.10 17.21
N ALA A 165 -22.96 -25.32 17.43
CA ALA A 165 -22.23 -26.05 16.41
C ALA A 165 -23.19 -26.57 15.32
N ARG A 166 -22.86 -26.30 14.06
CA ARG A 166 -23.56 -26.92 12.92
C ARG A 166 -23.27 -28.41 12.92
N GLU A 167 -24.32 -29.22 12.76
CA GLU A 167 -24.19 -30.66 12.56
C GLU A 167 -23.63 -30.92 11.17
N GLN A 168 -22.30 -31.00 11.09
CA GLN A 168 -21.59 -31.06 9.82
C GLN A 168 -21.27 -32.52 9.49
N SER A 169 -21.87 -33.04 8.41
CA SER A 169 -21.53 -34.36 7.88
C SER A 169 -20.02 -34.47 7.63
N ARG A 170 -19.37 -35.42 8.32
CA ARG A 170 -17.91 -35.63 8.31
C ARG A 170 -17.37 -36.15 6.97
N SER A 171 -18.22 -36.63 6.07
CA SER A 171 -17.84 -37.30 4.83
C SER A 171 -17.59 -36.29 3.70
N GLY A 172 -16.38 -35.72 3.59
CA GLY A 172 -15.99 -34.92 2.42
C GLY A 172 -15.10 -33.69 2.70
N TRP A 173 -14.98 -33.28 3.97
CA TRP A 173 -14.23 -32.10 4.40
C TRP A 173 -12.74 -32.11 3.99
N LEU A 174 -12.09 -33.27 4.02
CA LEU A 174 -10.68 -33.42 3.63
C LEU A 174 -10.47 -33.25 2.13
N LEU A 175 -11.29 -33.90 1.30
CA LEU A 175 -11.16 -33.85 -0.16
C LEU A 175 -11.47 -32.44 -0.70
N GLY A 176 -12.46 -31.75 -0.15
CA GLY A 176 -12.80 -30.38 -0.54
C GLY A 176 -11.69 -29.36 -0.22
N ARG A 177 -11.00 -29.51 0.93
CA ARG A 177 -9.86 -28.65 1.28
C ARG A 177 -8.67 -28.84 0.35
N LEU A 178 -8.31 -30.09 0.03
CA LEU A 178 -7.22 -30.40 -0.89
C LEU A 178 -7.47 -29.83 -2.30
N GLY A 179 -8.72 -29.91 -2.78
CA GLY A 179 -9.13 -29.28 -4.04
C GLY A 179 -9.04 -27.74 -4.00
N SER A 180 -9.49 -27.11 -2.92
CA SER A 180 -9.41 -25.65 -2.76
C SER A 180 -7.97 -25.13 -2.62
N LEU A 181 -7.09 -25.92 -1.97
CA LEU A 181 -5.67 -25.63 -1.82
C LEU A 181 -4.97 -25.72 -3.18
N SER A 182 -5.23 -26.76 -3.97
CA SER A 182 -4.62 -26.89 -5.30
C SER A 182 -5.05 -25.78 -6.26
N ALA A 183 -6.32 -25.35 -6.20
CA ALA A 183 -6.84 -24.25 -7.01
C ALA A 183 -6.21 -22.89 -6.64
N ARG A 184 -6.01 -22.62 -5.35
CA ARG A 184 -5.35 -21.39 -4.87
C ARG A 184 -3.85 -21.41 -5.14
N MET A 185 -3.22 -22.58 -4.99
CA MET A 185 -1.78 -22.76 -5.17
C MET A 185 -1.32 -22.47 -6.60
N LYS A 186 -2.15 -22.74 -7.63
CA LYS A 186 -1.82 -22.41 -9.02
C LYS A 186 -1.53 -20.92 -9.23
N TRP A 187 -2.24 -20.03 -8.56
CA TRP A 187 -2.05 -18.59 -8.70
C TRP A 187 -1.02 -18.04 -7.70
N THR A 188 -0.93 -18.56 -6.49
CA THR A 188 0.00 -18.02 -5.47
C THR A 188 1.45 -18.48 -5.66
N LEU A 189 1.68 -19.68 -6.20
CA LEU A 189 3.01 -20.25 -6.38
C LEU A 189 3.91 -19.43 -7.32
N PRO A 190 3.48 -18.99 -8.54
CA PRO A 190 4.35 -18.21 -9.41
C PRO A 190 4.74 -16.86 -8.81
N PHE A 191 3.81 -16.15 -8.15
CA PHE A 191 4.13 -14.88 -7.48
C PHE A 191 5.09 -15.08 -6.30
N SER A 192 4.92 -16.15 -5.54
CA SER A 192 5.82 -16.45 -4.42
C SER A 192 7.22 -16.82 -4.91
N LEU A 193 7.32 -17.63 -5.97
CA LEU A 193 8.60 -18.00 -6.59
C LEU A 193 9.30 -16.78 -7.20
N LEU A 194 8.55 -15.89 -7.85
CA LEU A 194 9.09 -14.64 -8.38
C LEU A 194 9.61 -13.73 -7.26
N GLY A 195 8.84 -13.57 -6.17
CA GLY A 195 9.27 -12.81 -5.00
C GLY A 195 10.54 -13.39 -4.35
N LEU A 196 10.60 -14.72 -4.22
CA LEU A 196 11.76 -15.41 -3.66
C LEU A 196 12.98 -15.33 -4.58
N GLY A 197 12.77 -15.37 -5.91
CA GLY A 197 13.80 -15.13 -6.91
C GLY A 197 14.34 -13.71 -6.87
N MET A 198 13.47 -12.70 -6.79
CA MET A 198 13.89 -11.30 -6.64
C MET A 198 14.63 -11.07 -5.32
N PHE A 199 14.19 -11.71 -4.23
CA PHE A 199 14.86 -11.62 -2.94
C PHE A 199 16.26 -12.25 -2.97
N ALA A 200 16.39 -13.46 -3.53
CA ALA A 200 17.67 -14.12 -3.71
C ALA A 200 18.62 -13.31 -4.61
N TRP A 201 18.09 -12.72 -5.70
CA TRP A 201 18.85 -11.81 -6.55
C TRP A 201 19.35 -10.60 -5.77
N GLY A 202 18.48 -9.98 -4.95
CA GLY A 202 18.86 -8.85 -4.09
C GLY A 202 19.95 -9.19 -3.07
N LEU A 203 19.93 -10.41 -2.52
CA LEU A 203 20.98 -10.89 -1.61
C LEU A 203 22.31 -11.11 -2.33
N VAL A 204 22.30 -11.66 -3.54
CA VAL A 204 23.53 -11.91 -4.34
C VAL A 204 24.11 -10.61 -4.92
N SER A 205 23.25 -9.65 -5.29
CA SER A 205 23.65 -8.34 -5.83
C SER A 205 23.91 -7.28 -4.76
N TYR A 206 24.01 -7.68 -3.49
CA TYR A 206 24.23 -6.75 -2.39
C TYR A 206 25.65 -6.15 -2.43
N GLU A 207 25.74 -4.87 -2.77
CA GLU A 207 27.00 -4.12 -2.78
C GLU A 207 27.46 -3.81 -1.33
N TYR A 208 28.53 -4.49 -0.91
CA TYR A 208 29.13 -4.36 0.43
C TYR A 208 29.80 -2.99 0.66
N TYR A 209 30.49 -2.49 -0.36
CA TYR A 209 31.16 -1.20 -0.36
C TYR A 209 30.40 -0.22 -1.26
N ARG A 210 30.40 1.06 -0.89
CA ARG A 210 29.79 2.12 -1.72
C ARG A 210 30.71 3.32 -1.79
N LEU A 211 30.98 3.77 -3.01
CA LEU A 211 31.67 5.01 -3.31
C LEU A 211 30.65 6.08 -3.70
N ALA A 212 30.78 7.28 -3.15
CA ALA A 212 30.06 8.44 -3.63
C ALA A 212 30.95 9.68 -3.55
N VAL A 213 31.01 10.46 -4.61
CA VAL A 213 31.77 11.71 -4.65
C VAL A 213 30.80 12.87 -4.77
N TYR A 214 30.92 13.82 -3.85
CA TYR A 214 30.11 15.04 -3.82
C TYR A 214 31.03 16.25 -3.95
N ARG A 215 30.57 17.31 -4.60
CA ARG A 215 31.23 18.61 -4.52
C ARG A 215 30.87 19.21 -3.16
N ALA A 216 31.86 19.67 -2.39
CA ALA A 216 31.58 20.44 -1.20
C ALA A 216 31.28 21.87 -1.64
N ASP A 217 30.02 22.30 -1.52
CA ASP A 217 29.68 23.70 -1.70
C ASP A 217 30.23 24.47 -0.49
N ALA A 218 31.32 25.22 -0.71
CA ALA A 218 31.91 26.08 0.30
C ALA A 218 30.98 27.28 0.55
N GLU A 219 30.31 27.27 1.69
CA GLU A 219 29.61 28.42 2.23
C GLU A 219 30.66 29.49 2.59
N PHE A 220 30.73 30.54 1.76
CA PHE A 220 31.36 31.83 2.02
C PHE A 220 32.92 31.89 2.12
N SER A 221 33.50 32.55 1.11
CA SER A 221 34.85 33.14 1.06
C SER A 221 36.08 32.23 1.19
N SER A 222 36.41 31.52 0.11
CA SER A 222 37.71 31.58 -0.59
C SER A 222 37.80 30.40 -1.54
N SER A 223 38.41 30.63 -2.70
CA SER A 223 38.42 29.76 -3.88
C SER A 223 39.16 28.43 -3.64
N ILE A 224 38.48 27.46 -3.04
CA ILE A 224 38.94 26.08 -2.94
C ILE A 224 37.79 25.16 -3.33
N GLU A 225 37.89 24.56 -4.51
CA GLU A 225 36.90 23.58 -4.99
C GLU A 225 37.20 22.21 -4.36
N ASP A 226 36.70 21.98 -3.15
CA ASP A 226 36.89 20.71 -2.46
C ASP A 226 35.85 19.68 -2.89
N TYR A 227 36.31 18.47 -3.21
CA TYR A 227 35.46 17.29 -3.40
C TYR A 227 35.48 16.45 -2.12
N ARG A 228 34.33 15.94 -1.71
CA ARG A 228 34.20 14.95 -0.64
C ARG A 228 33.99 13.57 -1.24
N ILE A 229 34.97 12.70 -1.05
CA ILE A 229 34.90 11.28 -1.42
C ILE A 229 34.40 10.52 -0.20
N ARG A 230 33.13 10.10 -0.24
CA ARG A 230 32.51 9.29 0.80
C ARG A 230 32.66 7.83 0.45
N VAL A 231 33.34 7.08 1.33
CA VAL A 231 33.47 5.64 1.23
C VAL A 231 32.78 5.01 2.43
N SER A 232 31.97 3.98 2.19
CA SER A 232 31.27 3.27 3.25
C SER A 232 31.47 1.77 3.16
N ASN A 233 31.82 1.16 4.30
CA ASN A 233 31.78 -0.28 4.51
C ASN A 233 30.47 -0.65 5.23
N LYS A 234 29.65 -1.51 4.62
CA LYS A 234 28.39 -1.99 5.23
C LYS A 234 28.57 -3.32 5.99
N LEU A 235 29.76 -3.93 5.97
CA LEU A 235 30.06 -5.18 6.65
C LEU A 235 30.70 -4.93 8.03
N TYR A 236 30.34 -5.76 9.01
CA TYR A 236 30.97 -5.79 10.33
C TYR A 236 32.26 -6.61 10.32
N ARG A 237 33.16 -6.32 9.38
CA ARG A 237 34.48 -6.94 9.23
C ARG A 237 35.52 -5.88 8.93
N ASP A 238 36.76 -6.16 9.26
CA ASP A 238 37.88 -5.31 8.91
C ASP A 238 38.04 -5.23 7.39
N ALA A 239 38.17 -4.01 6.88
CA ALA A 239 38.32 -3.77 5.45
C ALA A 239 39.29 -2.62 5.21
N VAL A 240 40.17 -2.82 4.23
CA VAL A 240 41.15 -1.83 3.80
C VAL A 240 40.84 -1.43 2.37
N LEU A 241 40.55 -0.14 2.17
CA LEU A 241 40.18 0.44 0.88
C LEU A 241 41.26 1.44 0.46
N THR A 242 41.85 1.22 -0.72
CA THR A 242 42.84 2.12 -1.33
C THR A 242 42.16 2.98 -2.37
N ILE A 243 42.48 4.28 -2.38
CA ILE A 243 41.84 5.27 -3.24
C ILE A 243 42.89 5.85 -4.19
N SER A 244 42.61 5.77 -5.48
CA SER A 244 43.45 6.31 -6.55
C SER A 244 42.66 7.30 -7.39
N ILE A 245 43.36 8.32 -7.89
CA ILE A 245 42.79 9.32 -8.79
C ILE A 245 43.54 9.25 -10.12
N GLU A 246 42.81 8.93 -11.18
CA GLU A 246 43.33 8.86 -12.54
C GLU A 246 42.87 10.07 -13.36
N GLY A 247 43.75 10.61 -14.20
CA GLY A 247 43.42 11.71 -15.12
C GLY A 247 43.80 13.11 -14.66
N LEU A 248 44.34 13.29 -13.44
CA LEU A 248 44.92 14.55 -12.97
C LEU A 248 46.46 14.50 -12.91
N PRO A 249 47.17 15.58 -13.29
CA PRO A 249 48.62 15.64 -13.19
C PRO A 249 49.09 15.58 -11.73
N LYS A 250 50.17 14.82 -11.48
CA LYS A 250 50.76 14.63 -10.14
C LYS A 250 51.18 16.00 -9.56
N GLY A 251 50.51 16.45 -8.49
CA GLY A 251 50.74 17.76 -7.86
C GLY A 251 49.59 18.77 -8.00
N SER A 252 48.57 18.47 -8.81
CA SER A 252 47.36 19.30 -8.96
C SER A 252 46.27 19.00 -7.92
N TYR A 253 46.47 18.00 -7.07
CA TYR A 253 45.51 17.63 -6.03
C TYR A 253 46.21 17.19 -4.75
N VAL A 254 45.53 17.39 -3.63
CA VAL A 254 45.90 16.91 -2.30
C VAL A 254 44.76 16.06 -1.77
N LEU A 255 45.06 14.81 -1.41
CA LEU A 255 44.10 13.87 -0.83
C LEU A 255 44.40 13.72 0.67
N SER A 256 43.37 13.83 1.52
CA SER A 256 43.54 13.74 2.98
C SER A 256 44.09 12.38 3.45
N ALA A 257 43.69 11.27 2.80
CA ALA A 257 44.26 9.94 3.02
C ALA A 257 44.09 9.07 1.77
N GLY A 258 45.15 8.37 1.36
CA GLY A 258 45.12 7.43 0.22
C GLY A 258 44.61 6.03 0.56
N GLU A 259 44.49 5.72 1.85
CA GLU A 259 44.05 4.43 2.37
C GLU A 259 43.11 4.65 3.55
N VAL A 260 41.99 3.94 3.56
CA VAL A 260 41.00 3.96 4.64
C VAL A 260 40.85 2.56 5.20
N ARG A 261 41.10 2.44 6.51
CA ARG A 261 40.86 1.22 7.25
C ARG A 261 39.54 1.35 8.03
N PHE A 262 38.69 0.34 7.87
CA PHE A 262 37.46 0.15 8.64
C PHE A 262 37.67 -1.02 9.60
N ASP A 263 37.41 -0.83 10.89
CA ASP A 263 37.37 -1.94 11.86
C ASP A 263 35.98 -2.61 11.92
N THR A 264 34.94 -1.89 11.49
CA THR A 264 33.55 -2.35 11.45
C THR A 264 32.73 -1.56 10.42
N ALA A 265 31.42 -1.80 10.34
CA ALA A 265 30.52 -1.08 9.45
C ALA A 265 30.54 0.43 9.78
N GLY A 266 30.83 1.26 8.78
CA GLY A 266 31.09 2.67 8.99
C GLY A 266 31.18 3.48 7.69
N LYS A 267 31.29 4.80 7.84
CA LYS A 267 31.45 5.75 6.74
C LYS A 267 32.60 6.67 7.06
N VAL A 268 33.46 6.92 6.08
CA VAL A 268 34.55 7.88 6.18
C VAL A 268 34.46 8.81 4.98
N ASP A 269 34.55 10.10 5.27
CA ASP A 269 34.59 11.16 4.27
C ASP A 269 36.04 11.63 4.13
N LEU A 270 36.55 11.62 2.91
CA LEU A 270 37.88 12.11 2.58
C LEU A 270 37.77 13.36 1.74
N GLU A 271 38.58 14.34 2.09
CA GLU A 271 38.68 15.59 1.36
C GLU A 271 39.71 15.46 0.24
N LEU A 272 39.27 15.80 -0.97
CA LEU A 272 40.08 15.95 -2.16
C LEU A 272 40.09 17.42 -2.54
N ASN A 273 41.24 18.04 -2.33
CA ASN A 273 41.49 19.43 -2.66
C ASN A 273 42.16 19.51 -4.03
N ILE A 274 41.61 20.31 -4.95
CA ILE A 274 42.22 20.54 -6.26
C ILE A 274 42.88 21.92 -6.27
N ASN A 275 44.18 21.96 -6.54
CA ASN A 275 44.93 23.21 -6.64
C ASN A 275 44.49 24.01 -7.88
N ASN A 276 44.38 25.34 -7.73
CA ASN A 276 44.05 26.28 -8.82
C ASN A 276 45.13 26.42 -9.91
N THR A 277 46.13 25.55 -9.94
CA THR A 277 47.21 25.54 -10.95
C THR A 277 46.80 24.85 -12.26
N LEU A 278 45.59 24.32 -12.35
CA LEU A 278 45.07 23.67 -13.55
C LEU A 278 44.72 24.71 -14.64
N PRO A 279 45.01 24.43 -15.92
CA PRO A 279 44.64 25.33 -17.00
C PRO A 279 43.11 25.45 -17.10
N PRO A 280 42.57 26.61 -17.50
CA PRO A 280 41.13 26.81 -17.63
C PRO A 280 40.56 25.84 -18.66
N GLY A 281 39.50 25.12 -18.27
CA GLY A 281 38.93 24.05 -19.07
C GLY A 281 38.21 22.98 -18.26
N LEU A 282 37.68 21.99 -18.96
CA LEU A 282 37.02 20.83 -18.37
C LEU A 282 38.04 19.72 -18.12
N HIS A 283 38.33 19.43 -16.85
CA HIS A 283 39.17 18.32 -16.43
C HIS A 283 38.28 17.14 -16.03
N ARG A 284 38.52 15.99 -16.65
CA ARG A 284 37.81 14.75 -16.34
C ARG A 284 38.76 13.85 -15.58
N PHE A 285 38.37 13.45 -14.39
CA PHE A 285 39.14 12.53 -13.58
C PHE A 285 38.26 11.42 -13.04
N LEU A 286 38.90 10.32 -12.66
CA LEU A 286 38.23 9.12 -12.23
C LEU A 286 38.76 8.77 -10.85
N VAL A 287 37.85 8.73 -9.88
CA VAL A 287 38.13 8.29 -8.51
C VAL A 287 37.89 6.79 -8.48
N GLN A 288 38.94 6.03 -8.29
CA GLN A 288 38.93 4.58 -8.18
C GLN A 288 39.09 4.20 -6.71
N VAL A 289 38.27 3.27 -6.24
CA VAL A 289 38.44 2.63 -4.94
C VAL A 289 38.61 1.15 -5.15
N GLN A 290 39.69 0.60 -4.61
CA GLN A 290 39.99 -0.81 -4.63
C GLN A 290 40.05 -1.34 -3.21
N SER A 291 39.30 -2.41 -2.92
CA SER A 291 39.44 -3.18 -1.70
C SER A 291 40.56 -4.21 -1.83
N ALA A 292 41.20 -4.55 -0.71
CA ALA A 292 42.08 -5.71 -0.61
C ALA A 292 41.40 -7.01 -1.06
N ASP A 293 40.08 -7.12 -0.89
CA ASP A 293 39.26 -8.28 -1.28
C ASP A 293 39.01 -8.37 -2.80
N GLY A 294 39.54 -7.44 -3.60
CA GLY A 294 39.39 -7.42 -5.06
C GLY A 294 38.15 -6.67 -5.58
N TRP A 295 37.31 -6.10 -4.71
CA TRP A 295 36.23 -5.20 -5.11
C TRP A 295 36.81 -3.89 -5.69
N ARG A 296 36.26 -3.43 -6.81
CA ARG A 296 36.63 -2.18 -7.47
C ARG A 296 35.39 -1.41 -7.86
N ASP A 297 35.37 -0.13 -7.55
CA ASP A 297 34.37 0.81 -8.02
C ASP A 297 35.04 2.09 -8.49
N SER A 298 34.40 2.75 -9.44
CA SER A 298 34.94 3.95 -10.07
C SER A 298 33.86 4.99 -10.26
N TYR A 299 34.13 6.20 -9.79
CA TYR A 299 33.25 7.35 -9.99
C TYR A 299 33.92 8.38 -10.88
N ARG A 300 33.27 8.74 -11.99
CA ARG A 300 33.77 9.74 -12.93
C ARG A 300 33.33 11.13 -12.49
N VAL A 301 34.29 12.02 -12.28
CA VAL A 301 34.05 13.41 -11.89
C VAL A 301 34.41 14.33 -13.05
N GLN A 302 33.61 15.38 -13.22
CA GLN A 302 33.88 16.47 -14.16
C GLN A 302 34.13 17.74 -13.35
N HIS A 303 35.33 18.29 -13.45
CA HIS A 303 35.74 19.51 -12.78
C HIS A 303 35.95 20.61 -13.82
N PHE A 304 35.36 21.77 -13.59
CA PHE A 304 35.42 22.89 -14.52
C PHE A 304 36.17 24.05 -13.88
N VAL A 305 37.34 24.37 -14.44
CA VAL A 305 38.11 25.54 -14.01
C VAL A 305 37.68 26.72 -14.88
N SER A 306 37.01 27.68 -14.26
CA SER A 306 36.64 28.95 -14.89
C SER A 306 37.89 29.72 -15.34
N LYS A 307 37.89 30.25 -16.57
CA LYS A 307 38.87 31.24 -16.99
C LYS A 307 38.60 32.51 -16.18
N GLY A 308 39.48 32.82 -15.23
CA GLY A 308 39.39 34.06 -14.44
C GLY A 308 39.15 35.24 -15.38
N ARG A 309 38.05 35.98 -15.14
CA ARG A 309 37.87 37.31 -15.73
C ARG A 309 38.93 38.19 -15.07
N GLY A 310 40.06 38.35 -15.75
CA GLY A 310 40.93 39.50 -15.56
C GLY A 310 40.20 40.75 -16.02
#